data_AF-A0AAE0W7P0-F1
#
_entry.id   AF-A0AAE0W7P0-F1
#
_cell.length_a   1.000
_cell.length_b   1.000
_cell.length_c   1.000
_cell.angle_alpha   90.00
_cell.angle_beta   90.00
_cell.angle_gamma   90.00
#
_symmetry.space_group_name_H-M   'P 1'
#
loop_
_entity.id
_entity.type
_entity.pdbx_description
1 polymer ?
#
loop_
_entity_poly.entity_id
_entity_poly.type
_entity_poly.pdbx_seq_one_letter_code
_entity_poly.pdbx_strand_id
1 'polypeptide(L)'
;MLGGVLGGMHRREAIAVGFALNSRGAMEIILGMLALQFGIISETLFVAIVIMAIVTSAMSGSMIKLVLAKQKKYRLSEVVSPKLYIELTAGDKDSAIREMGQKASEVLKIPADVIIENLLQRERSTATGLGYRIAVPHARLEGIRQPVALVGISREGIDFDARDGKSAKIIFMILSHPDRAGGHSSILGDIARIFKGDGMTDKVMKYSGEKTEQPTDRKREESRKEGSVSYSREVPYVFIFGGLIGVIYYSGSYILTEFAKSFRAPFQGFEIYLNNESAMSSIFGAVMRAGFLTALAAGAVILVLGFVGGVVQVGFSFHAKPLIPSFSKINPFTGLTRIFGKRALGEIVIIAGKCIISGYIFYIVLADNHVLIMNMPELNSRNFFPPVFELLWIFSYKFFIAYAVIAAIDYFFRRWFHELGLKMTKQEIKDELKQTEGDPLIKSKIREAQRRISQARMLQDVPKADVIVTNPTHFAVALQYDRDTMSAPTMTAKGQDFLALRIMDIARKNDVPIVRNPPAARDMFARLEVGDTIPEDLYKIVAEILAFVYKQKNRRIG
;
A
#
# COMPACT_ATOMS: atom_id res chain seq x y z
N MET A 1 13.41 -22.01 48.98
CA MET A 1 13.64 -22.57 47.63
C MET A 1 14.04 -24.04 47.68
N LEU A 2 15.21 -24.40 48.22
CA LEU A 2 15.70 -25.80 48.32
C LEU A 2 14.67 -26.76 48.95
N GLY A 3 14.09 -26.41 50.09
CA GLY A 3 13.06 -27.23 50.74
C GLY A 3 11.80 -27.45 49.89
N GLY A 4 11.39 -26.48 49.07
CA GLY A 4 10.24 -26.63 48.16
C GLY A 4 10.53 -27.58 47.00
N VAL A 5 11.75 -27.53 46.46
CA VAL A 5 12.19 -28.47 45.41
C VAL A 5 12.31 -29.89 45.96
N LEU A 6 12.85 -30.05 47.18
CA LEU A 6 12.94 -31.34 47.86
C LEU A 6 11.56 -31.90 48.25
N GLY A 7 10.58 -31.03 48.50
CA GLY A 7 9.19 -31.40 48.78
C GLY A 7 8.29 -31.60 47.54
N GLY A 8 8.87 -31.65 46.32
CA GLY A 8 8.13 -31.94 45.10
C GLY A 8 7.44 -30.75 44.42
N MET A 9 7.64 -29.51 44.87
CA MET A 9 7.08 -28.33 44.20
C MET A 9 7.77 -28.08 42.85
N HIS A 10 7.01 -27.59 41.87
CA HIS A 10 7.57 -27.19 40.59
C HIS A 10 8.58 -26.04 40.79
N ARG A 11 9.72 -26.07 40.08
CA ARG A 11 10.86 -25.15 40.32
C ARG A 11 10.45 -23.67 40.38
N ARG A 12 9.49 -23.24 39.56
CA ARG A 12 8.99 -21.85 39.55
C ARG A 12 8.22 -21.49 40.81
N GLU A 13 7.43 -22.42 41.34
CA GLU A 13 6.67 -22.22 42.59
C GLU A 13 7.63 -22.18 43.78
N ALA A 14 8.62 -23.07 43.81
CA ALA A 14 9.65 -23.08 44.84
C ALA A 14 10.48 -21.77 44.88
N ILE A 15 10.73 -21.18 43.71
CA ILE A 15 11.38 -19.86 43.57
C ILE A 15 10.44 -18.73 44.04
N ALA A 16 9.17 -18.75 43.65
CA ALA A 16 8.19 -17.76 44.09
C ALA A 16 8.01 -17.75 45.62
N VAL A 17 7.93 -18.93 46.25
CA VAL A 17 7.91 -19.08 47.72
C VAL A 17 9.19 -18.51 48.35
N GLY A 18 10.35 -18.67 47.70
CA GLY A 18 11.59 -18.05 48.15
C GLY A 18 11.53 -16.52 48.20
N PHE A 19 10.99 -15.88 47.16
CA PHE A 19 10.79 -14.42 47.15
C PHE A 19 9.73 -13.96 48.16
N ALA A 20 8.70 -14.76 48.42
CA ALA A 20 7.69 -14.46 49.43
C ALA A 20 8.25 -14.51 50.86
N LEU A 21 9.24 -15.37 51.13
CA LEU A 21 9.87 -15.45 52.46
C LEU A 21 10.83 -14.29 52.76
N ASN A 22 11.30 -13.59 51.73
CA ASN A 22 12.17 -12.42 51.88
C ASN A 22 11.40 -11.12 52.21
N SER A 23 10.06 -11.11 52.21
CA SER A 23 9.26 -9.94 52.56
C SER A 23 9.04 -9.80 54.07
N ARG A 24 10.08 -9.98 54.88
CA ARG A 24 10.04 -9.90 56.36
C ARG A 24 10.59 -8.59 56.91
N GLY A 25 10.54 -7.51 56.11
CA GLY A 25 11.23 -6.25 56.43
C GLY A 25 10.87 -5.62 57.78
N ALA A 26 9.64 -5.80 58.28
CA ALA A 26 9.24 -5.27 59.58
C ALA A 26 10.05 -5.85 60.76
N MET A 27 10.30 -7.17 60.77
CA MET A 27 11.06 -7.81 61.84
C MET A 27 12.56 -7.48 61.77
N GLU A 28 13.11 -7.33 60.56
CA GLU A 28 14.50 -6.92 60.36
C GLU A 28 14.75 -5.49 60.86
N ILE A 29 13.78 -4.59 60.66
CA ILE A 29 13.84 -3.22 61.18
C ILE A 29 13.74 -3.20 62.71
N ILE A 30 12.86 -4.01 63.31
CA ILE A 30 12.73 -4.11 64.77
C ILE A 30 14.03 -4.64 65.41
N LEU A 31 14.60 -5.71 64.85
CA LEU A 31 15.86 -6.28 65.34
C LEU A 31 17.04 -5.31 65.13
N GLY A 32 17.09 -4.62 64.00
CA GLY A 32 18.09 -3.58 63.74
C GLY A 32 18.00 -2.42 64.73
N MET A 33 16.78 -2.00 65.08
CA MET A 33 16.56 -0.91 66.03
C MET A 33 17.01 -1.30 67.44
N LEU A 34 16.67 -2.51 67.88
CA LEU A 34 17.15 -3.05 69.16
C LEU A 34 18.68 -3.17 69.17
N ALA A 35 19.28 -3.68 68.10
CA ALA A 35 20.73 -3.80 68.00
C ALA A 35 21.44 -2.44 68.03
N LEU A 36 20.86 -1.41 67.42
CA LEU A 36 21.38 -0.04 67.50
C LEU A 36 21.27 0.51 68.92
N GLN A 37 20.13 0.29 69.60
CA GLN A 37 19.90 0.74 70.96
C GLN A 37 20.86 0.09 71.97
N PHE A 38 21.21 -1.19 71.76
CA PHE A 38 22.21 -1.90 72.56
C PHE A 38 23.66 -1.62 72.14
N GLY A 39 23.89 -0.74 71.15
CA GLY A 39 25.22 -0.38 70.66
C GLY A 39 25.95 -1.53 69.93
N ILE A 40 25.22 -2.57 69.50
CA ILE A 40 25.78 -3.73 68.79
C ILE A 40 26.13 -3.36 67.35
N ILE A 41 25.39 -2.44 66.75
CA ILE A 41 25.59 -1.97 65.37
C ILE A 41 25.68 -0.45 65.30
N SER A 42 26.34 0.07 64.28
CA SER A 42 26.41 1.52 64.02
C SER A 42 25.16 2.04 63.33
N GLU A 43 24.91 3.36 63.43
CA GLU A 43 23.80 4.03 62.74
C GLU A 43 23.85 3.81 61.23
N THR A 44 25.04 3.84 60.63
CA THR A 44 25.23 3.56 59.19
C THR A 44 24.78 2.15 58.82
N LEU A 45 25.10 1.16 59.65
CA LEU A 45 24.69 -0.23 59.41
C LEU A 45 23.18 -0.40 59.60
N PHE A 46 22.60 0.30 60.58
CA PHE A 46 21.16 0.33 60.78
C PHE A 46 20.42 0.90 59.56
N VAL A 47 20.87 2.06 59.04
CA VAL A 47 20.29 2.67 57.83
C VAL A 47 20.39 1.72 56.62
N ALA A 48 21.52 1.03 56.46
CA ALA A 48 21.69 0.06 55.38
C ALA A 48 20.72 -1.13 55.51
N ILE A 49 20.51 -1.66 56.72
CA ILE A 49 19.56 -2.75 56.98
C ILE A 49 18.12 -2.30 56.69
N VAL A 50 17.75 -1.09 57.10
CA VAL A 50 16.41 -0.52 56.86
C VAL A 50 16.16 -0.33 55.37
N ILE A 51 17.11 0.24 54.63
CA ILE A 51 16.99 0.42 53.17
C ILE A 51 16.87 -0.95 52.49
N MET A 52 17.71 -1.92 52.87
CA MET A 52 17.66 -3.28 52.31
C MET A 52 16.30 -3.93 52.55
N ALA A 53 15.76 -3.87 53.78
CA ALA A 53 14.47 -4.43 54.16
C ALA A 53 13.29 -3.81 53.38
N ILE A 54 13.32 -2.51 53.12
CA ILE A 54 12.31 -1.81 52.32
C ILE A 54 12.40 -2.23 50.85
N VAL A 55 13.61 -2.27 50.29
CA VAL A 55 13.83 -2.64 48.89
C VAL A 55 13.45 -4.09 48.65
N THR A 56 13.86 -5.03 49.50
CA THR A 56 13.51 -6.45 49.37
C THR A 56 12.00 -6.66 49.47
N SER A 57 11.33 -6.02 50.43
CA SER A 57 9.88 -6.12 50.59
C SER A 57 9.12 -5.53 49.40
N ALA A 58 9.56 -4.39 48.86
CA ALA A 58 8.98 -3.77 47.68
C ALA A 58 9.18 -4.62 46.40
N MET A 59 10.33 -5.29 46.27
CA MET A 59 10.65 -6.12 45.12
C MET A 59 9.94 -7.49 45.12
N SER A 60 9.68 -8.08 46.30
CA SER A 60 9.11 -9.42 46.41
C SER A 60 7.81 -9.60 45.61
N GLY A 61 6.86 -8.66 45.68
CA GLY A 61 5.59 -8.76 44.94
C GLY A 61 5.77 -8.79 43.42
N SER A 62 6.62 -7.89 42.90
CA SER A 62 6.94 -7.82 41.47
C SER A 62 7.68 -9.07 40.99
N MET A 63 8.61 -9.59 41.79
CA MET A 63 9.37 -10.81 41.48
C MET A 63 8.49 -12.06 41.49
N ILE A 64 7.60 -12.21 42.49
CA ILE A 64 6.61 -13.30 42.52
C ILE A 64 5.75 -13.28 41.26
N LYS A 65 5.24 -12.10 40.88
CA LYS A 65 4.43 -11.93 39.66
C LYS A 65 5.21 -12.29 38.39
N LEU A 66 6.49 -11.94 38.33
CA LEU A 66 7.36 -12.25 37.19
C LEU A 66 7.64 -13.76 37.09
N VAL A 67 7.89 -14.42 38.22
CA VAL A 67 8.16 -15.87 38.29
C VAL A 67 6.90 -16.70 38.01
N LEU A 68 5.73 -16.25 38.47
CA LEU A 68 4.44 -16.93 38.31
C LEU A 68 3.61 -16.46 37.09
N ALA A 69 4.16 -15.60 36.22
CA ALA A 69 3.42 -15.09 35.06
C ALA A 69 2.88 -16.24 34.18
N LYS A 70 1.56 -16.23 33.92
CA LYS A 70 0.82 -17.25 33.14
C LYS A 70 1.44 -17.48 31.76
N GLN A 71 1.34 -18.72 31.26
CA GLN A 71 1.78 -19.13 29.92
C GLN A 71 1.37 -18.10 28.85
N LYS A 72 2.35 -17.67 28.05
CA LYS A 72 2.17 -16.68 26.97
C LYS A 72 1.10 -17.18 25.98
N LYS A 73 0.02 -16.40 25.79
CA LYS A 73 -0.95 -16.63 24.70
C LYS A 73 -0.31 -16.18 23.39
N TYR A 74 -0.33 -17.02 22.37
CA TYR A 74 0.21 -16.69 21.05
C TYR A 74 -0.92 -16.28 20.12
N ARG A 75 -0.72 -15.18 19.38
CA ARG A 75 -1.60 -14.77 18.27
C ARG A 75 -1.10 -15.36 16.96
N LEU A 76 -2.01 -15.59 16.00
CA LEU A 76 -1.65 -16.10 14.68
C LEU A 76 -0.55 -15.26 13.99
N SER A 77 -0.62 -13.93 14.11
CA SER A 77 0.35 -12.98 13.53
C SER A 77 1.77 -13.13 14.07
N GLU A 78 1.95 -13.71 15.26
CA GLU A 78 3.27 -13.91 15.88
C GLU A 78 3.91 -15.24 15.46
N VAL A 79 3.12 -16.15 14.92
CA VAL A 79 3.47 -17.56 14.70
C VAL A 79 3.57 -17.92 13.22
N VAL A 80 2.90 -17.14 12.37
CA VAL A 80 3.03 -17.21 10.91
C VAL A 80 4.27 -16.44 10.47
N SER A 81 5.23 -17.16 9.87
CA SER A 81 6.44 -16.57 9.30
C SER A 81 6.34 -16.48 7.77
N PRO A 82 6.77 -15.40 7.12
CA PRO A 82 6.81 -15.30 5.65
C PRO A 82 7.65 -16.38 4.97
N LYS A 83 8.60 -17.00 5.68
CA LYS A 83 9.43 -18.10 5.17
C LYS A 83 8.69 -19.45 5.13
N LEU A 84 7.52 -19.53 5.75
CA LEU A 84 6.70 -20.73 5.93
C LEU A 84 5.40 -20.59 5.12
N TYR A 85 5.52 -20.06 3.91
CA TYR A 85 4.45 -20.01 2.92
C TYR A 85 4.79 -20.97 1.78
N ILE A 86 3.82 -21.77 1.34
CA ILE A 86 3.95 -22.68 0.20
C ILE A 86 2.68 -22.69 -0.63
N GLU A 87 2.82 -22.64 -1.95
CA GLU A 87 1.73 -22.94 -2.88
C GLU A 87 1.73 -24.44 -3.12
N LEU A 88 0.63 -25.11 -2.78
CA LEU A 88 0.52 -26.56 -2.78
C LEU A 88 0.18 -27.07 -4.18
N THR A 89 0.92 -28.09 -4.59
CA THR A 89 0.65 -28.85 -5.82
C THR A 89 -0.13 -30.14 -5.53
N ALA A 90 -0.22 -30.53 -4.26
CA ALA A 90 -0.96 -31.70 -3.80
C ALA A 90 -2.46 -31.64 -4.13
N GLY A 91 -3.00 -32.77 -4.61
CA GLY A 91 -4.44 -32.98 -4.85
C GLY A 91 -5.18 -33.63 -3.68
N ASP A 92 -4.46 -34.23 -2.72
CA ASP A 92 -5.02 -34.93 -1.57
C ASP A 92 -4.36 -34.50 -0.25
N LYS A 93 -5.03 -34.79 0.87
CA LYS A 93 -4.60 -34.34 2.21
C LYS A 93 -3.25 -34.92 2.65
N ASP A 94 -2.95 -36.18 2.31
CA ASP A 94 -1.71 -36.84 2.73
C ASP A 94 -0.53 -36.25 1.97
N SER A 95 -0.68 -36.02 0.67
CA SER A 95 0.32 -35.35 -0.17
C SER A 95 0.55 -33.90 0.29
N ALA A 96 -0.49 -33.17 0.68
CA ALA A 96 -0.38 -31.81 1.19
C ALA A 96 0.42 -31.76 2.52
N ILE A 97 0.13 -32.67 3.45
CA ILE A 97 0.88 -32.78 4.71
C ILE A 97 2.36 -33.10 4.46
N ARG A 98 2.66 -33.97 3.48
CA ARG A 98 4.05 -34.30 3.10
C ARG A 98 4.80 -33.08 2.53
N GLU A 99 4.19 -32.36 1.61
CA GLU A 99 4.75 -31.15 0.97
C GLU A 99 5.04 -30.06 2.02
N MET A 100 4.08 -29.81 2.92
CA MET A 100 4.23 -28.86 4.03
C MET A 100 5.26 -29.33 5.06
N GLY A 101 5.30 -30.63 5.37
CA GLY A 101 6.25 -31.23 6.31
C GLY A 101 7.70 -31.13 5.84
N GLN A 102 7.95 -31.37 4.55
CA GLN A 102 9.26 -31.13 3.93
C GLN A 102 9.68 -29.67 4.07
N LYS A 103 8.76 -28.73 3.77
CA LYS A 103 9.06 -27.31 3.89
C LYS A 103 9.34 -26.88 5.33
N ALA A 104 8.62 -27.45 6.29
CA ALA A 104 8.86 -27.20 7.70
C ALA A 104 10.21 -27.74 8.17
N SER A 105 10.64 -28.89 7.64
CA SER A 105 11.95 -29.48 7.94
C SER A 105 13.11 -28.55 7.56
N GLU A 106 13.08 -27.94 6.38
CA GLU A 106 14.09 -26.98 5.92
C GLU A 106 14.26 -25.80 6.89
N VAL A 107 13.15 -25.31 7.44
CA VAL A 107 13.12 -24.11 8.27
C VAL A 107 13.42 -24.41 9.73
N LEU A 108 12.88 -25.52 10.26
CA LEU A 108 13.00 -25.89 11.66
C LEU A 108 14.23 -26.74 11.95
N LYS A 109 14.91 -27.27 10.91
CA LYS A 109 16.02 -28.22 11.02
C LYS A 109 15.65 -29.47 11.84
N ILE A 110 14.39 -29.87 11.76
CA ILE A 110 13.87 -31.11 12.34
C ILE A 110 13.67 -32.10 11.16
N PRO A 111 14.02 -33.38 11.30
CA PRO A 111 13.83 -34.38 10.25
C PRO A 111 12.37 -34.42 9.73
N ALA A 112 12.20 -34.44 8.40
CA ALA A 112 10.89 -34.31 7.75
C ALA A 112 9.98 -35.51 8.04
N ASP A 113 10.55 -36.71 8.11
CA ASP A 113 9.90 -37.96 8.49
C ASP A 113 9.19 -37.84 9.85
N VAL A 114 9.88 -37.32 10.86
CA VAL A 114 9.31 -37.12 12.22
C VAL A 114 8.13 -36.16 12.19
N ILE A 115 8.23 -35.06 11.43
CA ILE A 115 7.15 -34.07 11.30
C ILE A 115 5.93 -34.69 10.61
N ILE A 116 6.17 -35.34 9.47
CA ILE A 116 5.11 -35.89 8.62
C ILE A 116 4.38 -37.03 9.33
N GLU A 117 5.11 -37.94 9.99
CA GLU A 117 4.51 -39.08 10.69
C GLU A 117 3.58 -38.61 11.82
N ASN A 118 4.03 -37.67 12.65
CA ASN A 118 3.22 -37.11 13.73
C ASN A 118 1.96 -36.38 13.23
N LEU A 119 2.05 -35.68 12.09
CA LEU A 119 0.91 -35.01 11.47
C LEU A 119 -0.09 -36.02 10.87
N LEU A 120 0.38 -37.00 10.12
CA LEU A 120 -0.46 -38.02 9.49
C LEU A 120 -1.15 -38.90 10.54
N GLN A 121 -0.43 -39.29 11.60
CA GLN A 121 -0.99 -40.05 12.71
C GLN A 121 -2.10 -39.25 13.41
N ARG A 122 -1.91 -37.94 13.59
CA ARG A 122 -2.92 -37.07 14.19
C ARG A 122 -4.13 -36.86 13.27
N GLU A 123 -3.91 -36.65 11.98
CA GLU A 123 -4.98 -36.47 10.97
C GLU A 123 -5.89 -37.70 10.88
N ARG A 124 -5.31 -38.91 10.87
CA ARG A 124 -6.07 -40.17 10.86
C ARG A 124 -6.94 -40.35 12.11
N SER A 125 -6.55 -39.74 13.24
CA SER A 125 -7.29 -39.84 14.49
C SER A 125 -8.44 -38.83 14.60
N THR A 126 -8.36 -37.68 13.92
CA THR A 126 -9.34 -36.60 13.99
C THR A 126 -9.20 -35.68 12.78
N ALA A 127 -10.29 -35.48 12.04
CA ALA A 127 -10.34 -34.56 10.90
C ALA A 127 -9.91 -33.14 11.31
N THR A 128 -9.08 -32.49 10.48
CA THR A 128 -8.57 -31.13 10.76
C THR A 128 -9.17 -30.03 9.89
N GLY A 129 -10.19 -30.35 9.09
CA GLY A 129 -11.02 -29.36 8.41
C GLY A 129 -11.81 -28.49 9.39
N LEU A 130 -11.52 -27.19 9.40
CA LEU A 130 -12.19 -26.21 10.29
C LEU A 130 -13.47 -25.64 9.66
N GLY A 131 -13.65 -25.81 8.35
CA GLY A 131 -14.69 -25.17 7.54
C GLY A 131 -14.24 -23.83 6.95
N TYR A 132 -15.11 -23.13 6.23
CA TYR A 132 -14.79 -21.87 5.51
C TYR A 132 -13.64 -22.00 4.51
N ARG A 133 -13.46 -23.20 3.96
CA ARG A 133 -12.35 -23.60 3.08
C ARG A 133 -10.98 -23.52 3.77
N ILE A 134 -10.92 -23.85 5.06
CA ILE A 134 -9.68 -23.87 5.85
C ILE A 134 -9.48 -25.22 6.52
N ALA A 135 -8.23 -25.69 6.53
CA ALA A 135 -7.77 -26.83 7.31
C ALA A 135 -6.66 -26.43 8.27
N VAL A 136 -6.56 -27.09 9.43
CA VAL A 136 -5.55 -26.82 10.45
C VAL A 136 -4.91 -28.11 10.96
N PRO A 137 -4.11 -28.81 10.11
CA PRO A 137 -3.37 -29.98 10.55
C PRO A 137 -2.38 -29.58 11.64
N HIS A 138 -2.32 -30.33 12.74
CA HIS A 138 -1.51 -29.95 13.88
C HIS A 138 -0.83 -31.14 14.54
N ALA A 139 0.41 -30.93 14.99
CA ALA A 139 1.18 -31.95 15.67
C ALA A 139 1.97 -31.36 16.85
N ARG A 140 2.29 -32.25 17.79
CA ARG A 140 3.18 -31.95 18.92
C ARG A 140 4.52 -32.63 18.66
N LEU A 141 5.61 -31.88 18.74
CA LEU A 141 6.95 -32.35 18.41
C LEU A 141 7.96 -31.87 19.45
N GLU A 142 8.85 -32.76 19.85
CA GLU A 142 10.03 -32.41 20.64
C GLU A 142 11.01 -31.57 19.82
N GLY A 143 11.78 -30.70 20.48
CA GLY A 143 12.71 -29.78 19.81
C GLY A 143 12.10 -28.42 19.38
N ILE A 144 10.78 -28.26 19.48
CA ILE A 144 10.10 -26.98 19.16
C ILE A 144 9.99 -26.09 20.39
N ARG A 145 10.78 -25.00 20.48
CA ARG A 145 10.76 -24.08 21.63
C ARG A 145 9.51 -23.19 21.72
N GLN A 146 8.90 -22.87 20.59
CA GLN A 146 7.71 -22.00 20.46
C GLN A 146 6.82 -22.52 19.33
N PRO A 147 5.49 -22.36 19.39
CA PRO A 147 4.61 -22.83 18.32
C PRO A 147 4.97 -22.17 16.99
N VAL A 148 4.81 -22.90 15.90
CA VAL A 148 5.11 -22.49 14.52
C VAL A 148 3.91 -22.80 13.64
N ALA A 149 3.52 -21.88 12.76
CA ALA A 149 2.44 -22.07 11.80
C ALA A 149 2.97 -21.89 10.37
N LEU A 150 2.77 -22.90 9.53
CA LEU A 150 3.06 -22.90 8.10
C LEU A 150 1.73 -22.74 7.33
N VAL A 151 1.72 -21.89 6.31
CA VAL A 151 0.54 -21.62 5.48
C VAL A 151 0.74 -22.23 4.11
N GLY A 152 -0.11 -23.21 3.77
CA GLY A 152 -0.22 -23.81 2.45
C GLY A 152 -1.42 -23.25 1.71
N ILE A 153 -1.27 -22.87 0.45
CA ILE A 153 -2.37 -22.42 -0.40
C ILE A 153 -2.58 -23.40 -1.56
N SER A 154 -3.78 -23.98 -1.64
CA SER A 154 -4.22 -24.82 -2.76
C SER A 154 -5.24 -24.07 -3.63
N ARG A 155 -4.96 -23.96 -4.93
CA ARG A 155 -5.87 -23.29 -5.88
C ARG A 155 -7.12 -24.12 -6.18
N GLU A 156 -6.95 -25.43 -6.31
CA GLU A 156 -8.03 -26.38 -6.60
C GLU A 156 -8.85 -26.69 -5.34
N GLY A 157 -8.19 -26.64 -4.18
CA GLY A 157 -8.78 -26.98 -2.89
C GLY A 157 -8.64 -28.47 -2.59
N ILE A 158 -8.34 -28.79 -1.33
CA ILE A 158 -8.06 -30.15 -0.88
C ILE A 158 -9.10 -30.55 0.15
N ASP A 159 -9.66 -31.75 0.04
CA ASP A 159 -10.58 -32.25 1.05
C ASP A 159 -9.84 -32.68 2.32
N PHE A 160 -10.18 -32.03 3.44
CA PHE A 160 -9.66 -32.29 4.78
C PHE A 160 -10.79 -32.71 5.73
N ASP A 161 -11.85 -33.32 5.17
CA ASP A 161 -13.01 -33.83 5.92
C ASP A 161 -13.69 -32.72 6.76
N ALA A 162 -13.80 -31.52 6.19
CA ALA A 162 -14.38 -30.37 6.87
C ALA A 162 -15.88 -30.56 7.12
N ARG A 163 -16.37 -30.11 8.29
CA ARG A 163 -17.79 -30.27 8.70
C ARG A 163 -18.80 -29.63 7.75
N ASP A 164 -18.39 -28.62 6.98
CA ASP A 164 -19.21 -27.93 6.00
C ASP A 164 -19.13 -28.54 4.59
N GLY A 165 -18.38 -29.65 4.41
CA GLY A 165 -18.19 -30.35 3.15
C GLY A 165 -17.40 -29.57 2.09
N LYS A 166 -16.79 -28.43 2.45
CA LYS A 166 -16.03 -27.59 1.52
C LYS A 166 -14.54 -27.93 1.56
N SER A 167 -13.94 -28.17 0.39
CA SER A 167 -12.50 -28.36 0.28
C SER A 167 -11.71 -27.12 0.73
N ALA A 168 -10.65 -27.35 1.50
CA ALA A 168 -9.77 -26.34 2.05
C ALA A 168 -8.86 -25.74 0.98
N LYS A 169 -8.89 -24.42 0.84
CA LYS A 169 -7.96 -23.67 -0.02
C LYS A 169 -6.76 -23.12 0.73
N ILE A 170 -6.90 -22.90 2.04
CA ILE A 170 -5.81 -22.45 2.90
C ILE A 170 -5.63 -23.47 4.02
N ILE A 171 -4.43 -23.98 4.16
CA ILE A 171 -4.07 -24.98 5.17
C ILE A 171 -3.05 -24.37 6.14
N PHE A 172 -3.40 -24.30 7.43
CA PHE A 172 -2.53 -23.82 8.49
C PHE A 172 -1.94 -25.00 9.27
N MET A 173 -0.74 -25.44 8.91
CA MET A 173 -0.05 -26.49 9.65
C MET A 173 0.57 -25.93 10.93
N ILE A 174 0.12 -26.39 12.10
CA ILE A 174 0.61 -25.89 13.40
C ILE A 174 1.45 -26.95 14.10
N LEU A 175 2.70 -26.62 14.41
CA LEU A 175 3.61 -27.45 15.17
C LEU A 175 3.86 -26.82 16.55
N SER A 176 3.78 -27.62 17.62
CA SER A 176 3.88 -27.12 19.01
C SER A 176 4.62 -28.07 19.93
N HIS A 177 5.06 -27.59 21.11
CA HIS A 177 5.73 -28.42 22.10
C HIS A 177 4.73 -29.24 22.95
N PRO A 178 5.04 -30.50 23.32
CA PRO A 178 4.18 -31.34 24.17
C PRO A 178 3.75 -30.70 25.50
N ASP A 179 4.69 -30.15 26.29
CA ASP A 179 4.44 -29.61 27.64
C ASP A 179 3.74 -28.23 27.70
N ARG A 180 3.44 -27.60 26.56
CA ARG A 180 2.87 -26.24 26.50
C ARG A 180 1.44 -26.25 25.97
N ALA A 181 0.55 -26.82 26.77
CA ALA A 181 -0.86 -27.08 26.43
C ALA A 181 -1.68 -25.84 25.99
N GLY A 182 -1.28 -24.61 26.32
CA GLY A 182 -2.08 -23.41 26.05
C GLY A 182 -1.86 -22.71 24.68
N GLY A 183 -0.75 -22.96 23.99
CA GLY A 183 -0.36 -22.15 22.83
C GLY A 183 -1.13 -22.46 21.54
N HIS A 184 -1.50 -23.73 21.33
CA HIS A 184 -2.16 -24.17 20.10
C HIS A 184 -3.64 -23.73 20.05
N SER A 185 -4.36 -23.85 21.16
CA SER A 185 -5.78 -23.52 21.23
C SER A 185 -6.07 -22.03 21.01
N SER A 186 -5.17 -21.13 21.42
CA SER A 186 -5.32 -19.70 21.15
C SER A 186 -5.16 -19.37 19.66
N ILE A 187 -4.25 -20.04 18.96
CA ILE A 187 -4.00 -19.84 17.53
C ILE A 187 -5.18 -20.35 16.71
N LEU A 188 -5.70 -21.54 17.02
CA LEU A 188 -6.91 -22.08 16.40
C LEU A 188 -8.11 -21.15 16.57
N GLY A 189 -8.31 -20.62 17.78
CA GLY A 189 -9.38 -19.65 18.05
C GLY A 189 -9.24 -18.36 17.24
N ASP A 190 -8.01 -17.89 17.02
CA ASP A 190 -7.73 -16.71 16.19
C ASP A 190 -7.96 -17.00 14.69
N ILE A 191 -7.52 -18.14 14.16
CA ILE A 191 -7.81 -18.56 12.78
C ILE A 191 -9.32 -18.64 12.57
N ALA A 192 -10.02 -19.36 13.45
CA ALA A 192 -11.46 -19.51 13.37
C ALA A 192 -12.19 -18.16 13.41
N ARG A 193 -11.71 -17.19 14.20
CA ARG A 193 -12.30 -15.85 14.30
C ARG A 193 -12.03 -14.99 13.06
N ILE A 194 -10.79 -14.99 12.55
CA ILE A 194 -10.37 -14.15 11.42
C ILE A 194 -11.08 -14.59 10.14
N PHE A 195 -11.23 -15.89 9.95
CA PHE A 195 -11.80 -16.47 8.74
C PHE A 195 -13.26 -16.90 8.90
N LYS A 196 -13.92 -16.48 9.99
CA LYS A 196 -15.36 -16.69 10.16
C LYS A 196 -16.13 -15.87 9.13
N GLY A 197 -16.93 -16.55 8.31
CA GLY A 197 -17.80 -15.91 7.31
C GLY A 197 -17.23 -15.95 5.89
N ASP A 198 -18.10 -15.72 4.91
CA ASP A 198 -17.73 -15.81 3.50
C ASP A 198 -16.96 -14.56 3.05
N GLY A 199 -15.76 -14.77 2.49
CA GLY A 199 -15.03 -13.73 1.74
C GLY A 199 -13.60 -13.43 2.19
N MET A 200 -13.19 -13.75 3.42
CA MET A 200 -11.79 -13.53 3.84
C MET A 200 -10.83 -14.49 3.12
N THR A 201 -11.20 -15.77 3.02
CA THR A 201 -10.46 -16.77 2.24
C THR A 201 -10.35 -16.35 0.78
N ASP A 202 -11.43 -15.87 0.16
CA ASP A 202 -11.42 -15.45 -1.24
C ASP A 202 -10.56 -14.19 -1.46
N LYS A 203 -10.55 -13.26 -0.50
CA LYS A 203 -9.61 -12.12 -0.50
C LYS A 203 -8.17 -12.61 -0.45
N VAL A 204 -7.83 -13.54 0.45
CA VAL A 204 -6.47 -14.08 0.55
C VAL A 204 -6.07 -14.79 -0.75
N MET A 205 -6.96 -15.61 -1.32
CA MET A 205 -6.73 -16.28 -2.61
C MET A 205 -6.57 -15.31 -3.79
N LYS A 206 -7.24 -14.15 -3.72
CA LYS A 206 -7.11 -13.10 -4.74
C LYS A 206 -5.71 -12.45 -4.73
N TYR A 207 -5.13 -12.26 -3.55
CA TYR A 207 -3.84 -11.59 -3.38
C TYR A 207 -2.65 -12.55 -3.30
N SER A 208 -2.87 -13.87 -3.30
CA SER A 208 -1.82 -14.87 -3.25
C SER A 208 -1.19 -15.20 -4.61
N GLY A 209 -1.76 -14.73 -5.71
CA GLY A 209 -1.19 -14.92 -7.06
C GLY A 209 0.05 -14.05 -7.27
N GLU A 210 1.06 -14.58 -7.98
CA GLU A 210 2.25 -13.81 -8.33
C GLU A 210 1.87 -12.59 -9.20
N LYS A 211 2.40 -11.44 -8.79
CA LYS A 211 2.25 -10.16 -9.50
C LYS A 211 3.23 -10.15 -10.67
N THR A 212 2.78 -10.60 -11.83
CA THR A 212 3.60 -10.71 -13.04
C THR A 212 3.34 -9.62 -14.05
N GLU A 213 2.14 -9.03 -14.05
CA GLU A 213 1.72 -8.06 -15.04
C GLU A 213 2.23 -6.64 -14.72
N GLN A 214 2.45 -5.85 -15.78
CA GLN A 214 2.87 -4.46 -15.63
C GLN A 214 1.74 -3.60 -15.02
N PRO A 215 2.07 -2.59 -14.20
CA PRO A 215 1.07 -1.68 -13.67
C PRO A 215 0.40 -0.86 -14.77
N THR A 216 -0.90 -0.67 -14.65
CA THR A 216 -1.69 0.27 -15.45
C THR A 216 -1.39 1.72 -15.06
N ASP A 217 -1.72 2.67 -15.94
CA ASP A 217 -1.51 4.10 -15.66
C ASP A 217 -2.36 4.59 -14.47
N ARG A 218 -3.58 4.08 -14.33
CA ARG A 218 -4.43 4.38 -13.18
C ARG A 218 -3.82 3.83 -11.88
N LYS A 219 -3.18 2.66 -11.89
CA LYS A 219 -2.48 2.14 -10.70
C LYS A 219 -1.28 3.01 -10.31
N ARG A 220 -0.52 3.50 -11.30
CA ARG A 220 0.56 4.48 -11.07
C ARG A 220 0.02 5.78 -10.48
N GLU A 221 -1.09 6.29 -11.00
CA GLU A 221 -1.72 7.53 -10.52
C GLU A 221 -2.27 7.37 -9.09
N GLU A 222 -2.89 6.23 -8.78
CA GLU A 222 -3.35 5.91 -7.42
C GLU A 222 -2.17 5.86 -6.44
N SER A 223 -1.07 5.18 -6.81
CA SER A 223 0.14 5.14 -5.97
C SER A 223 0.71 6.54 -5.74
N ARG A 224 0.73 7.39 -6.78
CA ARG A 224 1.09 8.81 -6.65
C ARG A 224 0.18 9.53 -5.67
N LYS A 225 -1.15 9.42 -5.79
CA LYS A 225 -2.14 10.04 -4.88
C LYS A 225 -1.96 9.61 -3.42
N GLU A 226 -1.46 8.41 -3.18
CA GLU A 226 -1.11 7.91 -1.84
C GLU A 226 0.21 8.46 -1.29
N GLY A 227 0.96 9.22 -2.09
CA GLY A 227 2.28 9.75 -1.77
C GLY A 227 3.40 8.72 -1.94
N SER A 228 3.11 7.60 -2.59
CA SER A 228 4.09 6.55 -2.89
C SER A 228 4.71 6.83 -4.26
N VAL A 229 5.85 7.51 -4.25
CA VAL A 229 6.62 7.87 -5.46
C VAL A 229 8.06 7.37 -5.34
N SER A 230 8.67 7.05 -6.48
CA SER A 230 10.10 6.77 -6.52
C SER A 230 10.89 8.07 -6.31
N TYR A 231 11.80 8.08 -5.33
CA TYR A 231 12.61 9.25 -4.98
C TYR A 231 14.04 8.83 -4.65
N SER A 232 15.00 9.37 -5.40
CA SER A 232 16.42 9.27 -5.12
C SER A 232 16.88 10.51 -4.35
N ARG A 233 17.64 10.28 -3.28
CA ARG A 233 18.27 11.35 -2.50
C ARG A 233 19.56 11.86 -3.15
N GLU A 234 20.13 11.10 -4.09
CA GLU A 234 21.40 11.45 -4.74
C GLU A 234 21.22 12.52 -5.80
N VAL A 235 20.10 12.47 -6.54
CA VAL A 235 19.82 13.40 -7.62
C VAL A 235 19.79 14.86 -7.13
N PRO A 236 19.06 15.25 -6.06
CA PRO A 236 19.08 16.62 -5.56
C PRO A 236 20.47 17.07 -5.10
N TYR A 237 21.28 16.17 -4.54
CA TYR A 237 22.66 16.48 -4.17
C TYR A 237 23.53 16.82 -5.37
N VAL A 238 23.35 16.12 -6.51
CA VAL A 238 24.06 16.43 -7.75
C VAL A 238 23.64 17.79 -8.31
N PHE A 239 22.35 18.13 -8.26
CA PHE A 239 21.88 19.46 -8.67
C PHE A 239 22.46 20.57 -7.78
N ILE A 240 22.45 20.39 -6.46
CA ILE A 240 23.05 21.34 -5.50
C ILE A 240 24.54 21.48 -5.76
N PHE A 241 25.26 20.35 -5.85
CA PHE A 241 26.71 20.36 -6.00
C PHE A 241 27.14 20.96 -7.34
N GLY A 242 26.51 20.53 -8.45
CA GLY A 242 26.78 21.07 -9.78
C GLY A 242 26.43 22.55 -9.91
N GLY A 243 25.32 22.99 -9.32
CA GLY A 243 24.97 24.41 -9.36
C GLY A 243 25.86 25.27 -8.46
N LEU A 244 26.32 24.79 -7.31
CA LEU A 244 27.33 25.47 -6.50
C LEU A 244 28.67 25.58 -7.24
N ILE A 245 29.11 24.50 -7.90
CA ILE A 245 30.29 24.52 -8.78
C ILE A 245 30.10 25.58 -9.88
N GLY A 246 28.92 25.63 -10.50
CA GLY A 246 28.58 26.64 -11.51
C GLY A 246 28.67 28.07 -10.96
N VAL A 247 28.10 28.32 -9.78
CA VAL A 247 28.19 29.64 -9.11
C VAL A 247 29.64 30.02 -8.82
N ILE A 248 30.45 29.08 -8.32
CA ILE A 248 31.88 29.33 -8.06
C ILE A 248 32.64 29.57 -9.38
N TYR A 249 32.32 28.84 -10.44
CA TYR A 249 32.95 29.01 -11.75
C TYR A 249 32.69 30.40 -12.36
N TYR A 250 31.43 30.84 -12.37
CA TYR A 250 31.05 32.13 -12.96
C TYR A 250 31.31 33.33 -12.04
N SER A 251 31.11 33.19 -10.73
CA SER A 251 31.15 34.30 -9.78
C SER A 251 32.33 34.24 -8.81
N GLY A 252 33.16 33.20 -8.84
CA GLY A 252 34.23 32.98 -7.87
C GLY A 252 35.25 34.11 -7.83
N SER A 253 35.66 34.64 -8.98
CA SER A 253 36.61 35.77 -9.04
C SER A 253 36.04 37.04 -8.39
N TYR A 254 34.77 37.33 -8.64
CA TYR A 254 34.07 38.44 -8.00
C TYR A 254 33.97 38.25 -6.49
N ILE A 255 33.53 37.07 -6.04
CA ILE A 255 33.43 36.70 -4.62
C ILE A 255 34.79 36.85 -3.94
N LEU A 256 35.87 36.37 -4.55
CA LEU A 256 37.22 36.48 -4.00
C LEU A 256 37.67 37.92 -3.86
N THR A 257 37.38 38.74 -4.87
CA THR A 257 37.76 40.14 -4.91
C THR A 257 37.02 40.94 -3.84
N GLU A 258 35.71 40.75 -3.71
CA GLU A 258 34.89 41.41 -2.68
C GLU A 258 35.25 40.93 -1.27
N PHE A 259 35.55 39.64 -1.10
CA PHE A 259 36.07 39.10 0.15
C PHE A 259 37.42 39.72 0.52
N ALA A 260 38.36 39.79 -0.43
CA ALA A 260 39.68 40.40 -0.20
C ALA A 260 39.58 41.91 0.10
N LYS A 261 38.68 42.65 -0.55
CA LYS A 261 38.38 44.04 -0.23
C LYS A 261 37.83 44.18 1.20
N SER A 262 36.83 43.38 1.55
CA SER A 262 36.20 43.37 2.87
C SER A 262 37.19 43.01 3.97
N PHE A 263 38.12 42.10 3.68
CA PHE A 263 39.16 41.70 4.61
C PHE A 263 40.24 42.78 4.79
N ARG A 264 40.61 43.51 3.74
CA ARG A 264 41.65 44.57 3.81
C ARG A 264 41.13 45.88 4.41
N ALA A 265 39.85 46.20 4.23
CA ALA A 265 39.29 47.49 4.64
C ALA A 265 39.50 47.85 6.13
N PRO A 266 39.37 46.92 7.10
CA PRO A 266 39.66 47.20 8.50
C PRO A 266 41.15 47.49 8.77
N PHE A 267 42.06 46.86 8.04
CA PHE A 267 43.51 47.04 8.22
C PHE A 267 44.02 48.36 7.62
N GLN A 268 43.40 48.85 6.55
CA GLN A 268 43.80 50.11 5.90
C GLN A 268 43.42 51.36 6.70
N GLY A 269 42.38 51.30 7.54
CA GLY A 269 41.97 52.39 8.43
C GLY A 269 42.18 52.09 9.92
N PHE A 270 43.08 51.16 10.24
CA PHE A 270 43.24 50.57 11.57
C PHE A 270 43.34 51.61 12.70
N GLU A 271 44.11 52.68 12.48
CA GLU A 271 44.32 53.76 13.45
C GLU A 271 43.06 54.62 13.67
N ILE A 272 42.24 54.80 12.64
CA ILE A 272 40.96 55.52 12.70
C ILE A 272 39.92 54.69 13.47
N TYR A 273 39.90 53.38 13.24
CA TYR A 273 38.91 52.50 13.87
C TYR A 273 39.21 52.21 15.35
N LEU A 274 40.48 52.12 15.76
CA LEU A 274 40.83 51.94 17.18
C LEU A 274 40.44 53.13 18.06
N ASN A 275 40.49 54.35 17.51
CA ASN A 275 40.24 55.57 18.26
C ASN A 275 38.77 56.05 18.15
N ASN A 276 37.93 55.37 17.36
CA ASN A 276 36.54 55.76 17.14
C ASN A 276 35.60 54.54 17.15
N GLU A 277 34.91 54.37 18.28
CA GLU A 277 33.96 53.27 18.50
C GLU A 277 32.81 53.23 17.47
N SER A 278 32.35 54.40 17.00
CA SER A 278 31.31 54.48 15.96
C SER A 278 31.81 54.01 14.60
N ALA A 279 33.08 54.26 14.28
CA ALA A 279 33.69 53.82 13.03
C ALA A 279 33.97 52.30 13.06
N MET A 280 34.40 51.77 14.21
CA MET A 280 34.58 50.33 14.43
C MET A 280 33.27 49.56 14.30
N SER A 281 32.20 50.04 14.94
CA SER A 281 30.87 49.40 14.87
C SER A 281 30.25 49.43 13.47
N SER A 282 30.44 50.51 12.71
CA SER A 282 29.98 50.61 11.32
C SER A 282 30.62 49.57 10.40
N ILE A 283 31.93 49.35 10.53
CA ILE A 283 32.65 48.32 9.75
C ILE A 283 32.26 46.92 10.16
N PHE A 284 32.18 46.66 11.46
CA PHE A 284 31.69 45.38 11.94
C PHE A 284 30.29 45.09 11.38
N GLY A 285 29.39 46.07 11.42
CA GLY A 285 28.06 45.96 10.82
C GLY A 285 28.06 45.77 9.31
N ALA A 286 29.01 46.36 8.58
CA ALA A 286 29.17 46.15 7.13
C ALA A 286 29.64 44.73 6.82
N VAL A 287 30.66 44.23 7.54
CA VAL A 287 31.18 42.86 7.38
C VAL A 287 30.11 41.82 7.74
N MET A 288 29.39 42.02 8.84
CA MET A 288 28.30 41.13 9.25
C MET A 288 27.16 41.11 8.22
N ARG A 289 26.76 42.27 7.68
CA ARG A 289 25.75 42.35 6.62
C ARG A 289 26.21 41.65 5.35
N ALA A 290 27.45 41.87 4.90
CA ALA A 290 28.00 41.22 3.72
C ALA A 290 28.08 39.70 3.90
N GLY A 291 28.55 39.23 5.06
CA GLY A 291 28.57 37.81 5.40
C GLY A 291 27.18 37.18 5.42
N PHE A 292 26.21 37.85 6.05
CA PHE A 292 24.82 37.40 6.09
C PHE A 292 24.19 37.33 4.70
N LEU A 293 24.34 38.36 3.87
CA LEU A 293 23.82 38.38 2.50
C LEU A 293 24.44 37.29 1.63
N THR A 294 25.74 37.05 1.77
CA THR A 294 26.45 35.98 1.04
C THR A 294 25.97 34.60 1.48
N ALA A 295 25.80 34.36 2.78
CA ALA A 295 25.24 33.12 3.31
C ALA A 295 23.79 32.90 2.88
N LEU A 296 22.97 33.96 2.86
CA LEU A 296 21.59 33.92 2.40
C LEU A 296 21.51 33.61 0.90
N ALA A 297 22.38 34.21 0.08
CA ALA A 297 22.46 33.92 -1.34
C ALA A 297 22.85 32.45 -1.60
N ALA A 298 23.87 31.93 -0.89
CA ALA A 298 24.27 30.53 -0.98
C ALA A 298 23.15 29.59 -0.53
N GLY A 299 22.48 29.91 0.59
CA GLY A 299 21.33 29.16 1.10
C GLY A 299 20.16 29.15 0.11
N ALA A 300 19.87 30.27 -0.54
CA ALA A 300 18.85 30.37 -1.58
C ALA A 300 19.18 29.50 -2.80
N VAL A 301 20.44 29.50 -3.25
CA VAL A 301 20.91 28.62 -4.33
C VAL A 301 20.72 27.14 -3.96
N ILE A 302 21.13 26.74 -2.76
CA ILE A 302 20.95 25.35 -2.27
C ILE A 302 19.46 24.98 -2.21
N LEU A 303 18.60 25.87 -1.69
CA LEU A 303 17.16 25.64 -1.61
C LEU A 303 16.55 25.47 -3.01
N VAL A 304 16.85 26.37 -3.93
CA VAL A 304 16.31 26.35 -5.29
C VAL A 304 16.79 25.10 -6.03
N LEU A 305 18.08 24.79 -6.01
CA LEU A 305 18.63 23.63 -6.71
C LEU A 305 18.17 22.31 -6.09
N GLY A 306 18.08 22.24 -4.77
CA GLY A 306 17.54 21.08 -4.07
C GLY A 306 16.06 20.85 -4.42
N PHE A 307 15.27 21.92 -4.46
CA PHE A 307 13.87 21.87 -4.88
C PHE A 307 13.73 21.42 -6.34
N VAL A 308 14.49 22.04 -7.27
CA VAL A 308 14.52 21.66 -8.69
C VAL A 308 14.90 20.18 -8.85
N GLY A 309 15.93 19.71 -8.15
CA GLY A 309 16.34 18.30 -8.18
C GLY A 309 15.26 17.33 -7.67
N GLY A 310 14.39 17.77 -6.76
CA GLY A 310 13.21 17.01 -6.35
C GLY A 310 12.11 17.02 -7.42
N VAL A 311 11.79 18.20 -7.97
CA VAL A 311 10.75 18.37 -8.99
C VAL A 311 11.09 17.63 -10.28
N VAL A 312 12.35 17.64 -10.73
CA VAL A 312 12.78 16.91 -11.94
C VAL A 312 12.53 15.40 -11.83
N GLN A 313 12.59 14.83 -10.61
CA GLN A 313 12.38 13.39 -10.42
C GLN A 313 10.92 12.98 -10.40
N VAL A 314 10.09 13.72 -9.66
CA VAL A 314 8.72 13.29 -9.33
C VAL A 314 7.67 14.10 -10.10
N GLY A 315 8.04 15.27 -10.61
CA GLY A 315 7.11 16.32 -11.02
C GLY A 315 6.58 17.09 -9.81
N PHE A 316 5.80 18.13 -10.08
CA PHE A 316 5.12 18.87 -9.03
C PHE A 316 3.92 18.04 -8.53
N SER A 317 3.98 17.55 -7.28
CA SER A 317 2.91 16.72 -6.71
C SER A 317 2.72 17.02 -5.23
N PHE A 318 1.52 17.48 -4.87
CA PHE A 318 1.14 17.79 -3.48
C PHE A 318 0.14 16.75 -2.96
N HIS A 319 0.47 16.09 -1.85
CA HIS A 319 -0.39 15.08 -1.23
C HIS A 319 -0.56 15.33 0.26
N ALA A 320 -1.80 15.49 0.71
CA ALA A 320 -2.12 15.71 2.12
C ALA A 320 -2.14 14.41 2.96
N LYS A 321 -2.40 13.25 2.34
CA LYS A 321 -2.49 11.95 3.04
C LYS A 321 -1.24 11.61 3.88
N PRO A 322 0.00 11.79 3.39
CA PRO A 322 1.20 11.51 4.17
C PRO A 322 1.40 12.41 5.40
N LEU A 323 0.77 13.59 5.45
CA LEU A 323 0.87 14.54 6.58
C LEU A 323 0.06 14.09 7.80
N ILE A 324 -0.85 13.13 7.63
CA ILE A 324 -1.67 12.62 8.72
C ILE A 324 -0.77 11.77 9.66
N PRO A 325 -0.65 12.14 10.95
CA PRO A 325 0.18 11.40 11.89
C PRO A 325 -0.43 10.00 12.12
N SER A 326 0.32 8.96 11.75
CA SER A 326 -0.06 7.58 11.98
C SER A 326 0.82 6.96 13.07
N PHE A 327 0.24 6.61 14.22
CA PHE A 327 0.96 5.96 15.33
C PHE A 327 1.63 4.64 14.94
N SER A 328 1.15 3.96 13.90
CA SER A 328 1.75 2.74 13.35
C SER A 328 3.15 2.95 12.76
N LYS A 329 3.52 4.17 12.34
CA LYS A 329 4.85 4.50 11.79
C LYS A 329 5.90 4.76 12.88
N ILE A 330 5.50 4.92 14.14
CA ILE A 330 6.38 5.30 15.26
C ILE A 330 6.84 4.05 16.06
N ASN A 331 6.43 2.84 15.67
CA ASN A 331 6.76 1.64 16.44
C ASN A 331 8.29 1.33 16.41
N PRO A 332 9.00 1.41 17.56
CA PRO A 332 10.46 1.26 17.61
C PRO A 332 10.95 -0.13 17.17
N PHE A 333 10.14 -1.19 17.36
CA PHE A 333 10.49 -2.54 16.90
C PHE A 333 10.50 -2.66 15.37
N THR A 334 9.55 -2.00 14.69
CA THR A 334 9.53 -1.95 13.23
C THR A 334 10.65 -1.06 12.67
N GLY A 335 11.05 -0.04 13.42
CA GLY A 335 12.23 0.77 13.09
C GLY A 335 13.52 -0.05 13.14
N LEU A 336 13.72 -0.85 14.20
CA LEU A 336 14.91 -1.69 14.36
C LEU A 336 15.06 -2.71 13.24
N THR A 337 13.98 -3.39 12.84
CA THR A 337 14.00 -4.33 11.71
C THR A 337 14.25 -3.66 10.36
N ARG A 338 13.89 -2.37 10.21
CA ARG A 338 14.21 -1.58 9.02
C ARG A 338 15.69 -1.20 8.96
N ILE A 339 16.30 -0.90 10.11
CA ILE A 339 17.72 -0.53 10.26
C ILE A 339 18.65 -1.74 10.18
N PHE A 340 18.23 -2.92 10.66
CA PHE A 340 19.03 -4.16 10.63
C PHE A 340 18.54 -5.19 9.59
N GLY A 341 17.64 -4.79 8.69
CA GLY A 341 17.08 -5.66 7.66
C GLY A 341 17.97 -5.80 6.42
N LYS A 342 17.59 -6.70 5.50
CA LYS A 342 18.29 -6.90 4.21
C LYS A 342 18.45 -5.62 3.38
N ARG A 343 17.54 -4.65 3.53
CA ARG A 343 17.63 -3.34 2.86
C ARG A 343 18.79 -2.50 3.39
N ALA A 344 19.04 -2.54 4.70
CA ALA A 344 20.13 -1.79 5.30
C ALA A 344 21.51 -2.30 4.85
N LEU A 345 21.66 -3.62 4.66
CA LEU A 345 22.88 -4.18 4.06
C LEU A 345 23.14 -3.60 2.66
N GLY A 346 22.10 -3.44 1.83
CA GLY A 346 22.23 -2.80 0.52
C GLY A 346 22.66 -1.34 0.61
N GLU A 347 22.09 -0.57 1.55
CA GLU A 347 22.49 0.83 1.77
C GLU A 347 23.95 0.94 2.26
N ILE A 348 24.39 0.03 3.13
CA ILE A 348 25.79 -0.02 3.60
C ILE A 348 26.74 -0.25 2.42
N VAL A 349 26.42 -1.20 1.52
CA VAL A 349 27.25 -1.47 0.33
C VAL A 349 27.36 -0.23 -0.56
N ILE A 350 26.26 0.49 -0.77
CA ILE A 350 26.25 1.72 -1.58
C ILE A 350 27.11 2.80 -0.92
N ILE A 351 26.99 3.00 0.39
CA ILE A 351 27.79 3.99 1.12
C ILE A 351 29.27 3.63 1.10
N ALA A 352 29.61 2.36 1.33
CA ALA A 352 30.99 1.87 1.24
C ALA A 352 31.57 2.10 -0.17
N GLY A 353 30.80 1.79 -1.22
CA GLY A 353 31.18 2.06 -2.59
C GLY A 353 31.48 3.53 -2.86
N LYS A 354 30.64 4.45 -2.35
CA LYS A 354 30.89 5.91 -2.43
C LYS A 354 32.18 6.30 -1.73
N CYS A 355 32.43 5.80 -0.52
CA CYS A 355 33.67 6.08 0.21
C CYS A 355 34.91 5.60 -0.55
N ILE A 356 34.85 4.41 -1.15
CA ILE A 356 35.95 3.87 -1.97
C ILE A 356 36.18 4.74 -3.21
N ILE A 357 35.12 5.10 -3.93
CA ILE A 357 35.22 5.98 -5.11
C ILE A 357 35.82 7.33 -4.72
N SER A 358 35.35 7.93 -3.62
CA SER A 358 35.86 9.19 -3.11
C SER A 358 37.33 9.12 -2.71
N GLY A 359 37.73 8.07 -2.00
CA GLY A 359 39.12 7.83 -1.63
C GLY A 359 40.01 7.60 -2.86
N TYR A 360 39.51 6.89 -3.87
CA TYR A 360 40.23 6.63 -5.12
C TYR A 360 40.42 7.90 -5.96
N ILE A 361 39.37 8.71 -6.13
CA ILE A 361 39.47 10.03 -6.76
C ILE A 361 40.50 10.88 -6.00
N PHE A 362 40.45 10.84 -4.67
CA PHE A 362 41.37 11.61 -3.86
C PHE A 362 42.82 11.20 -4.04
N TYR A 363 43.07 9.89 -4.01
CA TYR A 363 44.39 9.33 -4.26
C TYR A 363 44.93 9.71 -5.64
N ILE A 364 44.15 9.53 -6.71
CA ILE A 364 44.60 9.86 -8.08
C ILE A 364 44.91 11.35 -8.22
N VAL A 365 44.04 12.24 -7.72
CA VAL A 365 44.26 13.68 -7.87
C VAL A 365 45.54 14.10 -7.15
N LEU A 366 45.82 13.56 -5.96
CA LEU A 366 47.08 13.84 -5.26
C LEU A 366 48.28 13.22 -5.97
N ALA A 367 48.16 11.98 -6.47
CA ALA A 367 49.25 11.30 -7.17
C ALA A 367 49.62 12.01 -8.49
N ASP A 368 48.64 12.40 -9.30
CA ASP A 368 48.86 13.08 -10.58
C ASP A 368 49.44 14.50 -10.37
N ASN A 369 49.11 15.15 -9.25
CA ASN A 369 49.53 16.53 -8.94
C ASN A 369 50.60 16.61 -7.84
N HIS A 370 51.29 15.51 -7.52
CA HIS A 370 52.23 15.47 -6.39
C HIS A 370 53.37 16.49 -6.51
N VAL A 371 53.90 16.70 -7.72
CA VAL A 371 54.96 17.69 -7.98
C VAL A 371 54.48 19.11 -7.69
N LEU A 372 53.28 19.46 -8.16
CA LEU A 372 52.67 20.77 -7.91
C LEU A 372 52.51 21.01 -6.41
N ILE A 373 52.03 20.00 -5.67
CA ILE A 373 51.81 20.06 -4.22
C ILE A 373 53.13 20.19 -3.46
N MET A 374 54.16 19.42 -3.83
CA MET A 374 55.48 19.48 -3.17
C MET A 374 56.16 20.84 -3.33
N ASN A 375 55.92 21.53 -4.44
CA ASN A 375 56.48 22.85 -4.71
C ASN A 375 55.67 24.01 -4.10
N MET A 376 54.45 23.77 -3.60
CA MET A 376 53.60 24.82 -3.02
C MET A 376 54.23 25.58 -1.83
N PRO A 377 54.96 24.95 -0.90
CA PRO A 377 55.60 25.66 0.23
C PRO A 377 56.64 26.69 -0.20
N GLU A 378 57.21 26.55 -1.40
CA GLU A 378 58.22 27.46 -1.96
C GLU A 378 57.60 28.67 -2.67
N LEU A 379 56.28 28.68 -2.85
CA LEU A 379 55.58 29.76 -3.56
C LEU A 379 55.36 30.98 -2.67
N ASN A 380 55.62 32.15 -3.22
CA ASN A 380 55.24 33.42 -2.61
C ASN A 380 53.71 33.54 -2.48
N SER A 381 53.23 34.38 -1.54
CA SER A 381 51.81 34.54 -1.22
C SER A 381 50.90 34.86 -2.43
N ARG A 382 51.41 35.59 -3.44
CA ARG A 382 50.67 35.86 -4.69
C ARG A 382 50.51 34.62 -5.57
N ASN A 383 51.49 33.73 -5.59
CA ASN A 383 51.53 32.56 -6.46
C ASN A 383 50.99 31.29 -5.81
N PHE A 384 50.75 31.32 -4.49
CA PHE A 384 50.23 30.18 -3.74
C PHE A 384 48.78 29.83 -4.08
N PHE A 385 47.89 30.84 -4.23
CA PHE A 385 46.45 30.60 -4.40
C PHE A 385 46.03 29.99 -5.74
N PRO A 386 46.55 30.42 -6.91
CA PRO A 386 46.12 29.86 -8.20
C PRO A 386 46.23 28.32 -8.31
N PRO A 387 47.35 27.67 -7.95
CA PRO A 387 47.44 26.21 -8.02
C PRO A 387 46.56 25.50 -6.97
N VAL A 388 46.27 26.14 -5.83
CA VAL A 388 45.29 25.62 -4.87
C VAL A 388 43.89 25.60 -5.49
N PHE A 389 43.49 26.68 -6.17
CA PHE A 389 42.20 26.74 -6.88
C PHE A 389 42.12 25.71 -8.01
N GLU A 390 43.20 25.54 -8.77
CA GLU A 390 43.28 24.52 -9.83
C GLU A 390 43.07 23.12 -9.26
N LEU A 391 43.76 22.79 -8.15
CA LEU A 391 43.59 21.50 -7.49
C LEU A 391 42.16 21.29 -6.98
N LEU A 392 41.58 22.29 -6.31
CA LEU A 392 40.20 22.26 -5.84
C LEU A 392 39.19 22.13 -6.99
N TRP A 393 39.47 22.75 -8.13
CA TRP A 393 38.67 22.61 -9.34
C TRP A 393 38.74 21.17 -9.87
N ILE A 394 39.95 20.59 -9.94
CA ILE A 394 40.16 19.21 -10.37
C ILE A 394 39.39 18.22 -9.50
N PHE A 395 39.46 18.40 -8.18
CA PHE A 395 38.65 17.64 -7.24
C PHE A 395 37.16 17.81 -7.55
N SER A 396 36.69 19.05 -7.62
CA SER A 396 35.26 19.36 -7.73
C SER A 396 34.63 18.74 -8.98
N TYR A 397 35.24 18.87 -10.16
CA TYR A 397 34.64 18.33 -11.38
C TYR A 397 34.70 16.79 -11.43
N LYS A 398 35.79 16.16 -10.95
CA LYS A 398 35.90 14.69 -10.90
C LYS A 398 34.88 14.10 -9.93
N PHE A 399 34.74 14.71 -8.74
CA PHE A 399 33.70 14.34 -7.79
C PHE A 399 32.30 14.53 -8.39
N PHE A 400 32.07 15.65 -9.09
CA PHE A 400 30.77 15.92 -9.71
C PHE A 400 30.39 14.84 -10.72
N ILE A 401 31.30 14.48 -11.63
CA ILE A 401 31.06 13.43 -12.63
C ILE A 401 30.78 12.09 -11.94
N ALA A 402 31.61 11.69 -10.96
CA ALA A 402 31.43 10.42 -10.28
C ALA A 402 30.08 10.34 -9.53
N TYR A 403 29.72 11.38 -8.79
CA TYR A 403 28.45 11.43 -8.06
C TYR A 403 27.25 11.60 -8.99
N ALA A 404 27.40 12.26 -10.14
CA ALA A 404 26.36 12.30 -11.17
C ALA A 404 26.06 10.90 -11.73
N VAL A 405 27.10 10.10 -12.01
CA VAL A 405 26.94 8.70 -12.45
C VAL A 405 26.27 7.86 -11.36
N ILE A 406 26.72 7.98 -10.11
CA ILE A 406 26.11 7.25 -8.97
C ILE A 406 24.64 7.64 -8.80
N ALA A 407 24.31 8.92 -8.90
CA ALA A 407 22.94 9.40 -8.80
C ALA A 407 22.05 8.89 -9.94
N ALA A 408 22.58 8.84 -11.17
CA ALA A 408 21.86 8.27 -12.30
C ALA A 408 21.55 6.78 -12.07
N ILE A 409 22.54 6.00 -11.63
CA ILE A 409 22.35 4.57 -11.30
C ILE A 409 21.31 4.41 -10.18
N ASP A 410 21.43 5.16 -9.09
CA ASP A 410 20.50 5.10 -7.96
C ASP A 410 19.08 5.50 -8.38
N TYR A 411 18.92 6.52 -9.24
CA TYR A 411 17.63 6.93 -9.79
C TYR A 411 16.98 5.80 -10.60
N PHE A 412 17.69 5.22 -11.57
CA PHE A 412 17.14 4.13 -12.39
C PHE A 412 16.82 2.89 -11.57
N PHE A 413 17.69 2.53 -10.62
CA PHE A 413 17.50 1.36 -9.76
C PHE A 413 16.27 1.55 -8.85
N ARG A 414 16.12 2.71 -8.22
CA ARG A 414 14.94 3.02 -7.40
C ARG A 414 13.67 3.10 -8.22
N ARG A 415 13.72 3.64 -9.44
CA ARG A 415 12.57 3.70 -10.35
C ARG A 415 12.13 2.29 -10.74
N TRP A 416 13.07 1.45 -11.14
CA TRP A 416 12.79 0.05 -11.48
C TRP A 416 12.22 -0.73 -10.29
N PHE A 417 12.82 -0.61 -9.11
CA PHE A 417 12.32 -1.31 -7.92
C PHE A 417 10.94 -0.84 -7.48
N HIS A 418 10.65 0.46 -7.61
CA HIS A 418 9.33 1.01 -7.36
C HIS A 418 8.30 0.42 -8.34
N GLU A 419 8.62 0.39 -9.63
CA GLU A 419 7.76 -0.18 -10.68
C GLU A 419 7.48 -1.68 -10.44
N LEU A 420 8.49 -2.44 -10.01
CA LEU A 420 8.32 -3.84 -9.61
C LEU A 420 7.34 -4.00 -8.45
N GLY A 421 7.33 -3.05 -7.50
CA GLY A 421 6.38 -3.02 -6.39
C GLY A 421 4.94 -2.72 -6.81
N LEU A 422 4.75 -2.09 -7.97
CA LEU A 422 3.45 -1.76 -8.54
C LEU A 422 2.87 -2.86 -9.45
N LYS A 423 3.63 -3.93 -9.72
CA LYS A 423 3.15 -5.06 -10.53
C LYS A 423 1.81 -5.58 -10.05
N MET A 424 1.01 -6.03 -11.01
CA MET A 424 -0.37 -6.44 -10.81
C MET A 424 -0.53 -7.92 -11.14
N THR A 425 -1.59 -8.53 -10.59
CA THR A 425 -2.02 -9.84 -11.04
C THR A 425 -2.93 -9.71 -12.27
N LYS A 426 -3.02 -10.77 -13.09
CA LYS A 426 -3.96 -10.81 -14.22
C LYS A 426 -5.40 -10.52 -13.81
N GLN A 427 -5.79 -10.92 -12.60
CA GLN A 427 -7.14 -10.68 -12.08
C GLN A 427 -7.34 -9.22 -11.68
N GLU A 428 -6.33 -8.57 -11.08
CA GLU A 428 -6.39 -7.14 -10.75
C GLU A 428 -6.58 -6.28 -12.02
N ILE A 429 -5.86 -6.59 -13.11
CA ILE A 429 -6.04 -5.88 -14.39
C ILE A 429 -7.45 -6.06 -14.95
N LYS A 430 -7.98 -7.28 -14.95
CA LYS A 430 -9.35 -7.55 -15.39
C LYS A 430 -10.38 -6.78 -14.58
N ASP A 431 -10.21 -6.73 -13.27
CA ASP A 431 -11.12 -6.00 -12.38
C ASP A 431 -11.02 -4.49 -12.59
N GLU A 432 -9.83 -3.96 -12.84
CA GLU A 432 -9.63 -2.54 -13.13
C GLU A 432 -10.24 -2.13 -14.47
N LEU A 433 -10.11 -2.97 -15.50
CA LEU A 433 -10.81 -2.79 -16.77
C LEU A 433 -12.33 -2.78 -16.58
N LYS A 434 -12.88 -3.70 -15.78
CA LYS A 434 -14.31 -3.72 -15.43
C LYS A 434 -14.75 -2.45 -14.70
N GLN A 435 -13.92 -1.89 -13.81
CA GLN A 435 -14.24 -0.65 -13.11
C GLN A 435 -14.19 0.58 -14.02
N THR A 436 -13.35 0.56 -15.05
CA THR A 436 -13.12 1.71 -15.94
C THR A 436 -14.11 1.71 -17.10
N GLU A 437 -14.34 0.56 -17.75
CA GLU A 437 -15.25 0.42 -18.89
C GLU A 437 -16.68 0.06 -18.48
N GLY A 438 -16.88 -0.34 -17.22
CA GLY A 438 -18.11 -0.90 -16.70
C GLY A 438 -18.26 -2.39 -17.03
N ASP A 439 -19.05 -3.12 -16.23
CA ASP A 439 -19.33 -4.52 -16.51
C ASP A 439 -20.14 -4.65 -17.82
N PRO A 440 -19.68 -5.44 -18.82
CA PRO A 440 -20.42 -5.69 -20.05
C PRO A 440 -21.88 -6.12 -19.81
N LEU A 441 -22.14 -6.89 -18.76
CA LEU A 441 -23.48 -7.32 -18.37
C LEU A 441 -24.33 -6.14 -17.91
N ILE A 442 -23.75 -5.20 -17.16
CA ILE A 442 -24.44 -3.98 -16.72
C ILE A 442 -24.76 -3.10 -17.93
N LYS A 443 -23.80 -2.91 -18.85
CA LYS A 443 -24.00 -2.12 -20.08
C LYS A 443 -25.06 -2.73 -21.00
N SER A 444 -25.17 -4.07 -21.03
CA SER A 444 -26.24 -4.78 -21.73
C SER A 444 -27.60 -4.55 -21.08
N LYS A 445 -27.70 -4.69 -19.75
CA LYS A 445 -28.93 -4.44 -18.99
C LYS A 445 -29.43 -3.01 -19.12
N ILE A 446 -28.53 -2.02 -19.12
CA ILE A 446 -28.90 -0.61 -19.35
C ILE A 446 -29.53 -0.44 -20.74
N ARG A 447 -28.92 -1.02 -21.79
CA ARG A 447 -29.47 -0.97 -23.15
C ARG A 447 -30.83 -1.66 -23.25
N GLU A 448 -31.00 -2.79 -22.57
CA GLU A 448 -32.29 -3.49 -22.52
C GLU A 448 -33.37 -2.65 -21.81
N ALA A 449 -33.03 -2.03 -20.68
CA ALA A 449 -33.93 -1.13 -19.96
C ALA A 449 -34.33 0.09 -20.80
N GLN A 450 -33.37 0.71 -21.50
CA GLN A 450 -33.64 1.82 -22.42
C GLN A 450 -34.62 1.42 -23.54
N ARG A 451 -34.44 0.23 -24.15
CA ARG A 451 -35.37 -0.29 -25.16
C ARG A 451 -36.78 -0.49 -24.60
N ARG A 452 -36.91 -1.04 -23.39
CA ARG A 452 -38.22 -1.21 -22.73
C ARG A 452 -38.93 0.12 -22.46
N ILE A 453 -38.20 1.14 -21.99
CA ILE A 453 -38.75 2.48 -21.76
C ILE A 453 -39.23 3.10 -23.07
N SER A 454 -38.44 2.99 -24.14
CA SER A 454 -38.81 3.49 -25.47
C SER A 454 -40.08 2.82 -26.01
N GLN A 455 -40.18 1.49 -25.89
CA GLN A 455 -41.37 0.74 -26.29
C GLN A 455 -42.59 1.11 -25.46
N ALA A 456 -42.43 1.32 -24.14
CA ALA A 456 -43.51 1.75 -23.27
C ALA A 456 -44.05 3.14 -23.66
N ARG A 457 -43.17 4.10 -23.98
CA ARG A 457 -43.58 5.43 -24.49
C ARG A 457 -44.33 5.33 -25.82
N MET A 458 -43.81 4.57 -26.78
CA MET A 458 -44.47 4.34 -28.06
C MET A 458 -45.90 3.77 -27.87
N LEU A 459 -46.08 2.83 -26.94
CA LEU A 459 -47.41 2.26 -26.64
C LEU A 459 -48.37 3.28 -25.98
N GLN A 460 -47.86 4.30 -25.30
CA GLN A 460 -48.67 5.39 -24.73
C GLN A 460 -49.21 6.35 -25.79
N ASP A 461 -48.59 6.41 -26.96
CA ASP A 461 -49.04 7.26 -28.07
C ASP A 461 -50.03 6.55 -29.01
N VAL A 462 -50.18 5.22 -28.89
CA VAL A 462 -51.19 4.44 -29.64
C VAL A 462 -52.63 4.99 -29.50
N PRO A 463 -53.11 5.40 -28.31
CA PRO A 463 -54.45 5.99 -28.16
C PRO A 463 -54.66 7.30 -28.93
N LYS A 464 -53.59 8.00 -29.32
CA LYS A 464 -53.66 9.26 -30.07
C LYS A 464 -53.75 9.04 -31.58
N ALA A 465 -53.58 7.80 -32.05
CA ALA A 465 -53.63 7.48 -33.47
C ALA A 465 -55.08 7.53 -34.00
N ASP A 466 -55.23 7.97 -35.24
CA ASP A 466 -56.52 8.01 -35.94
C ASP A 466 -56.88 6.66 -36.56
N VAL A 467 -55.87 5.87 -36.94
CA VAL A 467 -56.07 4.52 -37.49
C VAL A 467 -54.88 3.62 -37.22
N ILE A 468 -55.15 2.33 -37.04
CA ILE A 468 -54.13 1.29 -37.03
C ILE A 468 -54.30 0.38 -38.24
N VAL A 469 -53.25 0.26 -39.04
CA VAL A 469 -53.19 -0.60 -40.21
C VAL A 469 -52.47 -1.89 -39.85
N THR A 470 -53.11 -3.04 -40.10
CA THR A 470 -52.59 -4.34 -39.65
C THR A 470 -52.39 -5.36 -40.78
N ASN A 471 -51.36 -6.18 -40.59
CA ASN A 471 -51.21 -7.50 -41.15
C ASN A 471 -51.44 -8.49 -39.99
N PRO A 472 -52.56 -9.23 -39.97
CA PRO A 472 -53.25 -9.76 -38.80
C PRO A 472 -52.46 -10.00 -37.52
N THR A 473 -51.47 -10.89 -37.54
CA THR A 473 -50.68 -11.25 -36.35
C THR A 473 -49.23 -10.83 -36.45
N HIS A 474 -48.82 -10.22 -37.57
CA HIS A 474 -47.42 -9.99 -37.90
C HIS A 474 -47.03 -8.52 -37.82
N PHE A 475 -47.85 -7.57 -38.30
CA PHE A 475 -47.50 -6.15 -38.27
C PHE A 475 -48.68 -5.29 -37.84
N ALA A 476 -48.42 -4.29 -37.03
CA ALA A 476 -49.36 -3.21 -36.73
C ALA A 476 -48.63 -1.87 -36.81
N VAL A 477 -49.23 -0.92 -37.54
CA VAL A 477 -48.72 0.43 -37.73
C VAL A 477 -49.83 1.40 -37.36
N ALA A 478 -49.57 2.31 -36.43
CA ALA A 478 -50.49 3.35 -35.99
C ALA A 478 -50.13 4.68 -36.65
N LEU A 479 -51.14 5.34 -37.20
CA LEU A 479 -51.00 6.60 -37.93
C LEU A 479 -51.86 7.68 -37.28
N GLN A 480 -51.32 8.88 -37.19
CA GLN A 480 -52.01 10.08 -36.75
C GLN A 480 -52.01 11.12 -37.87
N TYR A 481 -53.16 11.76 -38.08
CA TYR A 481 -53.34 12.79 -39.10
C TYR A 481 -54.33 13.85 -38.64
N ASP A 482 -53.81 15.07 -38.47
CA ASP A 482 -54.62 16.26 -38.25
C ASP A 482 -54.69 17.09 -39.54
N ARG A 483 -55.90 17.33 -40.03
CA ARG A 483 -56.16 18.00 -41.32
C ARG A 483 -55.79 19.48 -41.29
N ASP A 484 -55.80 20.11 -40.12
CA ASP A 484 -55.58 21.55 -39.99
C ASP A 484 -54.10 21.88 -39.77
N THR A 485 -53.32 20.92 -39.26
CA THR A 485 -51.93 21.16 -38.83
C THR A 485 -50.89 20.29 -39.54
N MET A 486 -51.26 19.15 -40.13
CA MET A 486 -50.31 18.20 -40.73
C MET A 486 -50.43 18.16 -42.26
N SER A 487 -49.30 18.28 -42.95
CA SER A 487 -49.23 18.11 -44.41
C SER A 487 -49.34 16.66 -44.88
N ALA A 488 -48.98 15.71 -44.00
CA ALA A 488 -49.07 14.28 -44.25
C ALA A 488 -49.24 13.51 -42.92
N PRO A 489 -49.88 12.32 -42.92
CA PRO A 489 -49.97 11.51 -41.71
C PRO A 489 -48.60 11.07 -41.19
N THR A 490 -48.47 11.02 -39.86
CA THR A 490 -47.25 10.60 -39.16
C THR A 490 -47.41 9.26 -38.48
N MET A 491 -46.34 8.47 -38.40
CA MET A 491 -46.35 7.18 -37.73
C MET A 491 -46.16 7.31 -36.22
N THR A 492 -47.19 7.01 -35.44
CA THR A 492 -47.16 7.18 -33.97
C THR A 492 -46.67 5.92 -33.24
N ALA A 493 -46.88 4.74 -33.82
CA ALA A 493 -46.36 3.49 -33.28
C ALA A 493 -46.21 2.44 -34.38
N LYS A 494 -45.25 1.53 -34.23
CA LYS A 494 -45.15 0.32 -35.08
C LYS A 494 -44.73 -0.88 -34.25
N GLY A 495 -45.21 -2.07 -34.61
CA GLY A 495 -44.85 -3.29 -33.92
C GLY A 495 -44.96 -4.52 -34.80
N GLN A 496 -44.15 -5.52 -34.46
CA GLN A 496 -44.15 -6.85 -35.07
C GLN A 496 -44.55 -7.91 -34.03
N ASP A 497 -45.24 -8.96 -34.48
CA ASP A 497 -45.64 -10.14 -33.72
C ASP A 497 -46.29 -9.78 -32.36
N PHE A 498 -45.62 -10.08 -31.23
CA PHE A 498 -46.16 -9.77 -29.90
C PHE A 498 -46.46 -8.28 -29.69
N LEU A 499 -45.61 -7.39 -30.21
CA LEU A 499 -45.81 -5.95 -30.08
C LEU A 499 -46.98 -5.49 -30.94
N ALA A 500 -47.21 -6.11 -32.10
CA ALA A 500 -48.38 -5.86 -32.94
C ALA A 500 -49.68 -6.24 -32.21
N LEU A 501 -49.70 -7.40 -31.55
CA LEU A 501 -50.83 -7.84 -30.71
C LEU A 501 -51.12 -6.85 -29.58
N ARG A 502 -50.07 -6.33 -28.92
CA ARG A 502 -50.20 -5.33 -27.85
C ARG A 502 -50.73 -4.00 -28.35
N ILE A 503 -50.26 -3.52 -29.51
CA ILE A 503 -50.77 -2.30 -30.16
C ILE A 503 -52.27 -2.45 -30.47
N MET A 504 -52.68 -3.59 -31.04
CA MET A 504 -54.10 -3.86 -31.33
C MET A 504 -54.96 -3.99 -30.06
N ASP A 505 -54.44 -4.55 -28.97
CA ASP A 505 -55.15 -4.63 -27.69
C ASP A 505 -55.38 -3.24 -27.07
N ILE A 506 -54.36 -2.37 -27.10
CA ILE A 506 -54.49 -0.98 -26.64
C ILE A 506 -55.47 -0.20 -27.51
N ALA A 507 -55.42 -0.40 -28.82
CA ALA A 507 -56.32 0.25 -29.77
C ALA A 507 -57.78 -0.12 -29.52
N ARG A 508 -58.07 -1.41 -29.29
CA ARG A 508 -59.42 -1.88 -28.93
C ARG A 508 -59.93 -1.28 -27.62
N LYS A 509 -59.04 -1.07 -26.65
CA LYS A 509 -59.38 -0.47 -25.35
C LYS A 509 -59.63 1.04 -25.39
N ASN A 510 -59.11 1.72 -26.42
CA ASN A 510 -59.23 3.17 -26.59
C ASN A 510 -60.07 3.54 -27.83
N ASP A 511 -60.85 2.60 -28.36
CA ASP A 511 -61.72 2.78 -29.53
C ASP A 511 -61.01 3.34 -30.79
N VAL A 512 -59.72 3.04 -30.95
CA VAL A 512 -58.97 3.40 -32.15
C VAL A 512 -59.32 2.42 -33.29
N PRO A 513 -59.77 2.91 -34.46
CA PRO A 513 -60.14 2.08 -35.60
C PRO A 513 -58.99 1.21 -36.13
N ILE A 514 -59.26 -0.08 -36.33
CA ILE A 514 -58.29 -1.05 -36.84
C ILE A 514 -58.70 -1.47 -38.26
N VAL A 515 -57.85 -1.19 -39.24
CA VAL A 515 -58.05 -1.51 -40.66
C VAL A 515 -57.07 -2.58 -41.10
N ARG A 516 -57.59 -3.66 -41.68
CA ARG A 516 -56.77 -4.75 -42.20
C ARG A 516 -56.34 -4.43 -43.63
N ASN A 517 -55.06 -4.11 -43.81
CA ASN A 517 -54.43 -3.96 -45.13
C ASN A 517 -52.99 -4.52 -45.06
N PRO A 518 -52.81 -5.84 -45.30
CA PRO A 518 -51.51 -6.50 -45.15
C PRO A 518 -50.39 -5.93 -46.04
N PRO A 519 -50.63 -5.60 -47.33
CA PRO A 519 -49.62 -4.95 -48.17
C PRO A 519 -49.14 -3.61 -47.60
N ALA A 520 -50.06 -2.71 -47.24
CA ALA A 520 -49.73 -1.39 -46.71
C ALA A 520 -49.04 -1.48 -45.34
N ALA A 521 -49.51 -2.34 -44.44
CA ALA A 521 -48.91 -2.54 -43.13
C ALA A 521 -47.46 -3.06 -43.22
N ARG A 522 -47.19 -3.99 -44.14
CA ARG A 522 -45.83 -4.54 -44.34
C ARG A 522 -44.89 -3.47 -44.92
N ASP A 523 -45.36 -2.71 -45.91
CA ASP A 523 -44.52 -1.70 -46.57
C ASP A 523 -44.21 -0.52 -45.64
N MET A 524 -45.21 -0.03 -44.91
CA MET A 524 -45.01 1.01 -43.89
C MET A 524 -44.10 0.54 -42.76
N PHE A 525 -44.26 -0.69 -42.26
CA PHE A 525 -43.41 -1.22 -41.19
C PHE A 525 -41.93 -1.31 -41.61
N ALA A 526 -41.67 -1.68 -42.86
CA ALA A 526 -40.33 -1.85 -43.40
C ALA A 526 -39.62 -0.53 -43.70
N ARG A 527 -40.35 0.51 -44.13
CA ARG A 527 -39.75 1.76 -44.62
C ARG A 527 -39.75 2.92 -43.63
N LEU A 528 -40.61 2.92 -42.62
CA LEU A 528 -40.84 4.08 -41.75
C LEU A 528 -40.54 3.76 -40.30
N GLU A 529 -39.93 4.70 -39.58
CA GLU A 529 -39.78 4.69 -38.13
C GLU A 529 -40.88 5.50 -37.43
N VAL A 530 -40.97 5.35 -36.10
CA VAL A 530 -41.94 6.11 -35.30
C VAL A 530 -41.53 7.57 -35.30
N GLY A 531 -42.43 8.45 -35.72
CA GLY A 531 -42.21 9.89 -35.92
C GLY A 531 -42.13 10.30 -37.38
N ASP A 532 -41.91 9.35 -38.31
CA ASP A 532 -41.78 9.67 -39.73
C ASP A 532 -43.13 10.01 -40.37
N THR A 533 -43.11 10.97 -41.29
CA THR A 533 -44.22 11.23 -42.22
C THR A 533 -44.24 10.18 -43.31
N ILE A 534 -45.44 9.82 -43.77
CA ILE A 534 -45.61 8.85 -44.85
C ILE A 534 -45.01 9.40 -46.16
N PRO A 535 -44.43 8.56 -47.03
CA PRO A 535 -43.91 8.96 -48.33
C PRO A 535 -45.02 9.07 -49.39
N GLU A 536 -44.77 9.86 -50.44
CA GLU A 536 -45.78 10.23 -51.45
C GLU A 536 -46.41 9.02 -52.17
N ASP A 537 -45.63 7.95 -52.39
CA ASP A 537 -46.09 6.71 -53.03
C ASP A 537 -47.17 5.99 -52.20
N LEU A 538 -47.19 6.19 -50.89
CA LEU A 538 -48.17 5.62 -49.96
C LEU A 538 -49.35 6.57 -49.65
N TYR A 539 -49.34 7.82 -50.14
CA TYR A 539 -50.41 8.78 -49.86
C TYR A 539 -51.77 8.30 -50.31
N LYS A 540 -51.86 7.75 -51.52
CA LYS A 540 -53.13 7.30 -52.07
C LYS A 540 -53.77 6.22 -51.20
N ILE A 541 -53.00 5.19 -50.85
CA ILE A 541 -53.52 4.05 -50.08
C ILE A 541 -53.82 4.42 -48.63
N VAL A 542 -53.04 5.32 -48.04
CA VAL A 542 -53.29 5.80 -46.67
C VAL A 542 -54.48 6.76 -46.62
N ALA A 543 -54.65 7.63 -47.61
CA ALA A 543 -55.81 8.51 -47.73
C ALA A 543 -57.11 7.72 -47.88
N GLU A 544 -57.10 6.62 -48.66
CA GLU A 544 -58.23 5.70 -48.77
C GLU A 544 -58.59 5.06 -47.41
N ILE A 545 -57.58 4.62 -46.66
CA ILE A 545 -57.75 4.04 -45.31
C ILE A 545 -58.32 5.08 -44.34
N LEU A 546 -57.78 6.28 -44.29
CA LEU A 546 -58.27 7.36 -43.42
C LEU A 546 -59.68 7.79 -43.81
N ALA A 547 -59.96 7.95 -45.11
CA ALA A 547 -61.30 8.30 -45.60
C ALA A 547 -62.34 7.25 -45.24
N PHE A 548 -61.99 5.95 -45.31
CA PHE A 548 -62.84 4.85 -44.86
C PHE A 548 -63.16 4.97 -43.37
N VAL A 549 -62.16 5.25 -42.54
CA VAL A 549 -62.31 5.43 -41.09
C VAL A 549 -63.19 6.63 -40.74
N TYR A 550 -62.95 7.80 -41.35
CA TYR A 550 -63.75 9.00 -41.10
C TYR A 550 -65.21 8.84 -41.55
N LYS A 551 -65.45 8.15 -42.67
CA LYS A 551 -66.82 7.82 -43.13
C LYS A 551 -67.53 6.89 -42.15
N GLN A 552 -66.82 5.93 -41.56
CA GLN A 552 -67.36 5.02 -40.55
C GLN A 552 -67.64 5.73 -39.21
N LYS A 553 -66.80 6.70 -38.83
CA LYS A 553 -66.96 7.51 -37.61
C LYS A 553 -68.15 8.47 -37.74
N ASN A 554 -68.32 9.16 -38.87
CA ASN A 554 -69.47 10.03 -39.12
C ASN A 554 -70.81 9.28 -39.17
N ARG A 555 -70.82 8.01 -39.58
CA ARG A 555 -72.02 7.15 -39.62
C ARG A 555 -72.42 6.58 -38.25
N ARG A 556 -71.59 6.77 -37.22
CA ARG A 556 -71.87 6.41 -35.81
C ARG A 556 -72.33 7.61 -34.96
N ILE A 557 -72.16 8.84 -35.46
CA ILE A 557 -72.42 10.10 -34.73
C ILE A 557 -73.70 10.80 -35.23
N GLY A 558 -74.21 10.43 -36.41
CA GLY A 558 -75.58 10.72 -36.85
C GLY A 558 -76.45 9.49 -36.70
#